data_AF-A0A4S4CE71-F1
#
_entry.id   AF-A0A4S4CE71-F1
#
_cell.length_a   1.000
_cell.length_b   1.000
_cell.length_c   1.000
_cell.angle_alpha   90.00
_cell.angle_beta   90.00
_cell.angle_gamma   90.00
#
_symmetry.space_group_name_H-M   'P 1'
#
loop_
_entity.id
_entity.type
_entity.pdbx_description
1 polymer ?
#
loop_
_entity_poly.entity_id
_entity_poly.type
_entity_poly.pdbx_seq_one_letter_code
_entity_poly.pdbx_strand_id
1 'polypeptide(L)'
;MAGETRSSPSLPVLTPDTPAAHLERYATHEDAGVRAAVAAHPNTPPDVLRALAPDFPGEVLGNPGLPLLRLAHPRLILDWPRDTQLILIRQEQAPRWLRRFAMTHAQADFQVALATNPQLEAEDVATLVQHNAWQVRARIASRPNLPATLIDTLAADPDYGVRMYIAARADLPESGIARLRRDSSVFVRQVLEQTQRAGLAAFFLGLCLLGR
;
A
#
# COMPACT_ATOMS: atom_id res chain seq x y z
N MET A 1 52.72 1.07 9.13
CA MET A 1 51.67 2.08 9.42
C MET A 1 51.61 3.04 8.25
N ALA A 2 50.87 2.68 7.19
CA ALA A 2 50.48 3.59 6.12
C ALA A 2 49.00 3.35 5.90
N GLY A 3 48.18 4.28 6.37
CA GLY A 3 46.74 4.24 6.19
C GLY A 3 46.41 4.61 4.76
N GLU A 4 45.92 3.64 4.00
CA GLU A 4 45.24 3.89 2.74
C GLU A 4 43.93 4.63 3.05
N THR A 5 43.93 5.94 2.83
CA THR A 5 42.70 6.71 2.68
C THR A 5 41.96 6.16 1.48
N ARG A 6 41.02 5.25 1.72
CA ARG A 6 40.00 4.87 0.73
C ARG A 6 39.26 6.16 0.36
N SER A 7 39.58 6.74 -0.78
CA SER A 7 38.76 7.80 -1.38
C SER A 7 37.33 7.28 -1.46
N SER A 8 36.43 7.86 -0.68
CA SER A 8 35.00 7.66 -0.87
C SER A 8 34.68 7.99 -2.33
N PRO A 9 34.05 7.09 -3.10
CA PRO A 9 33.66 7.41 -4.46
C PRO A 9 32.70 8.60 -4.39
N SER A 10 33.07 9.70 -5.04
CA SER A 10 32.21 10.88 -5.15
C SER A 10 30.87 10.46 -5.75
N LEU A 11 29.76 10.81 -5.10
CA LEU A 11 28.42 10.47 -5.58
C LEU A 11 28.21 11.02 -7.01
N PRO A 12 27.59 10.25 -7.91
CA PRO A 12 27.31 10.71 -9.26
C PRO A 12 26.35 11.91 -9.22
N VAL A 13 26.70 12.97 -9.92
CA VAL A 13 25.86 14.16 -10.08
C VAL A 13 24.91 13.93 -11.25
N LEU A 14 23.63 13.71 -10.98
CA LEU A 14 22.58 13.61 -12.01
C LEU A 14 22.03 15.00 -12.31
N THR A 15 22.24 15.48 -13.53
CA THR A 15 21.61 16.70 -14.07
C THR A 15 20.43 16.34 -14.96
N PRO A 16 19.46 17.24 -15.23
CA PRO A 16 18.31 16.95 -16.09
C PRO A 16 18.66 16.41 -17.49
N ASP A 17 19.84 16.76 -18.00
CA ASP A 17 20.35 16.32 -19.30
C ASP A 17 21.15 15.02 -19.24
N THR A 18 21.20 14.35 -18.07
CA THR A 18 21.92 13.09 -17.92
C THR A 18 21.39 12.08 -18.94
N PRO A 19 22.27 11.56 -19.83
CA PRO A 19 21.87 10.59 -20.84
C PRO A 19 21.37 9.27 -20.24
N ALA A 20 20.43 8.62 -20.94
CA ALA A 20 19.89 7.31 -20.59
C ALA A 20 20.98 6.26 -20.27
N ALA A 21 22.04 6.19 -21.07
CA ALA A 21 23.13 5.23 -20.88
C ALA A 21 23.84 5.38 -19.52
N HIS A 22 23.96 6.60 -19.00
CA HIS A 22 24.51 6.82 -17.65
C HIS A 22 23.52 6.39 -16.57
N LEU A 23 22.23 6.66 -16.77
CA LEU A 23 21.16 6.23 -15.85
C LEU A 23 21.08 4.70 -15.77
N GLU A 24 21.22 4.00 -16.89
CA GLU A 24 21.31 2.52 -16.93
C GLU A 24 22.47 2.00 -16.07
N ARG A 25 23.65 2.63 -16.18
CA ARG A 25 24.81 2.26 -15.36
C ARG A 25 24.59 2.56 -13.87
N TYR A 26 23.93 3.66 -13.54
CA TYR A 26 23.67 4.05 -12.14
C TYR A 26 22.48 3.31 -11.51
N ALA A 27 21.66 2.63 -12.30
CA ALA A 27 20.55 1.82 -11.80
C ALA A 27 21.02 0.66 -10.88
N THR A 28 22.27 0.22 -11.01
CA THR A 28 22.86 -0.84 -10.17
C THR A 28 23.87 -0.29 -9.14
N HIS A 29 23.90 1.03 -8.93
CA HIS A 29 24.81 1.67 -7.97
C HIS A 29 24.57 1.15 -6.54
N GLU A 30 25.63 1.04 -5.73
CA GLU A 30 25.54 0.52 -4.35
C GLU A 30 24.65 1.38 -3.45
N ASP A 31 24.76 2.70 -3.62
CA ASP A 31 23.95 3.69 -2.90
C ASP A 31 22.49 3.68 -3.39
N ALA A 32 21.56 3.41 -2.46
CA ALA A 32 20.12 3.44 -2.72
C ALA A 32 19.60 4.83 -3.10
N GLY A 33 20.22 5.90 -2.57
CA GLY A 33 19.87 7.28 -2.92
C GLY A 33 20.16 7.60 -4.39
N VAL A 34 21.26 7.06 -4.94
CA VAL A 34 21.56 7.18 -6.37
C VAL A 34 20.53 6.43 -7.20
N ARG A 35 20.18 5.19 -6.83
CA ARG A 35 19.16 4.41 -7.54
C ARG A 35 17.78 5.07 -7.49
N ALA A 36 17.40 5.63 -6.35
CA ALA A 36 16.17 6.42 -6.20
C ALA A 36 16.19 7.66 -7.10
N ALA A 37 17.32 8.38 -7.15
CA ALA A 37 17.47 9.54 -8.04
C ALA A 37 17.40 9.16 -9.52
N VAL A 38 17.94 8.00 -9.91
CA VAL A 38 17.73 7.42 -11.25
C VAL A 38 16.25 7.14 -11.48
N ALA A 39 15.54 6.48 -10.55
CA ALA A 39 14.11 6.19 -10.71
C ALA A 39 13.26 7.46 -10.90
N ALA A 40 13.63 8.57 -10.25
CA ALA A 40 12.94 9.85 -10.35
C ALA A 40 13.34 10.72 -11.56
N HIS A 41 14.36 10.32 -12.32
CA HIS A 41 14.94 11.16 -13.37
C HIS A 41 14.13 11.13 -14.68
N PRO A 42 13.85 12.28 -15.34
CA PRO A 42 12.99 12.38 -16.53
C PRO A 42 13.44 11.51 -17.71
N ASN A 43 14.75 11.34 -17.89
CA ASN A 43 15.32 10.57 -19.00
C ASN A 43 15.49 9.07 -18.70
N THR A 44 14.94 8.57 -17.58
CA THR A 44 15.14 7.17 -17.19
C THR A 44 14.40 6.23 -18.12
N PRO A 45 15.10 5.28 -18.76
CA PRO A 45 14.48 4.36 -19.72
C PRO A 45 13.43 3.46 -19.07
N PRO A 46 12.43 2.99 -19.84
CA PRO A 46 11.35 2.15 -19.31
C PRO A 46 11.83 0.86 -18.65
N ASP A 47 12.87 0.22 -19.19
CA ASP A 47 13.42 -1.03 -18.63
C ASP A 47 14.14 -0.78 -17.29
N VAL A 48 14.78 0.38 -17.15
CA VAL A 48 15.39 0.81 -15.88
C VAL A 48 14.30 1.12 -14.85
N LEU A 49 13.23 1.84 -15.24
CA LEU A 49 12.08 2.08 -14.36
C LEU A 49 11.45 0.77 -13.90
N ARG A 50 11.26 -0.19 -14.82
CA ARG A 50 10.76 -1.53 -14.50
C ARG A 50 11.66 -2.25 -13.49
N ALA A 51 12.98 -2.18 -13.66
CA ALA A 51 13.94 -2.83 -12.78
C ALA A 51 13.98 -2.21 -11.38
N LEU A 52 13.80 -0.88 -11.28
CA LEU A 52 13.84 -0.14 -10.02
C LEU A 52 12.49 -0.11 -9.28
N ALA A 53 11.37 -0.37 -9.97
CA ALA A 53 10.03 -0.30 -9.41
C ALA A 53 9.78 -1.15 -8.14
N PRO A 54 10.38 -2.35 -7.97
CA PRO A 54 10.22 -3.12 -6.72
C PRO A 54 10.76 -2.40 -5.49
N ASP A 55 11.87 -1.66 -5.65
CA ASP A 55 12.58 -0.99 -4.55
C ASP A 55 12.15 0.47 -4.38
N PHE A 56 11.80 1.14 -5.49
CA PHE A 56 11.51 2.58 -5.57
C PHE A 56 10.18 2.86 -6.28
N PRO A 57 9.05 2.28 -5.83
CA PRO A 57 7.79 2.37 -6.54
C PRO A 57 7.21 3.80 -6.55
N GLY A 58 7.46 4.58 -5.51
CA GLY A 58 7.01 5.97 -5.42
C GLY A 58 7.75 6.87 -6.40
N GLU A 59 9.07 6.72 -6.49
CA GLU A 59 9.93 7.44 -7.44
C GLU A 59 9.58 7.08 -8.88
N VAL A 60 9.31 5.80 -9.17
CA VAL A 60 8.89 5.36 -10.51
C VAL A 60 7.53 5.95 -10.88
N LEU A 61 6.53 5.93 -9.98
CA LEU A 61 5.22 6.51 -10.26
C LEU A 61 5.25 8.04 -10.34
N GLY A 62 6.13 8.67 -9.57
CA GLY A 62 6.39 10.11 -9.59
C GLY A 62 7.31 10.57 -10.72
N ASN A 63 7.84 9.66 -11.53
CA ASN A 63 8.79 10.00 -12.58
C ASN A 63 8.14 10.93 -13.61
N PRO A 64 8.74 12.12 -13.88
CA PRO A 64 8.15 13.12 -14.78
C PRO A 64 8.08 12.67 -16.25
N GLY A 65 8.91 11.71 -16.66
CA GLY A 65 8.87 11.09 -17.99
C GLY A 65 7.80 10.01 -18.14
N LEU A 66 7.32 9.40 -17.05
CA LEU A 66 6.37 8.28 -17.11
C LEU A 66 5.07 8.59 -17.89
N PRO A 67 4.44 9.78 -17.78
CA PRO A 67 3.28 10.13 -18.59
C PRO A 67 3.56 10.07 -20.10
N LEU A 68 4.72 10.56 -20.55
CA LEU A 68 5.13 10.54 -21.95
C LEU A 68 5.46 9.13 -22.41
N LEU A 69 6.17 8.35 -21.60
CA LEU A 69 6.48 6.95 -21.89
C LEU A 69 5.19 6.12 -22.04
N ARG A 70 4.17 6.38 -21.22
CA ARG A 70 2.85 5.73 -21.34
C ARG A 70 2.09 6.18 -22.59
N LEU A 71 2.22 7.44 -23.01
CA LEU A 71 1.62 7.88 -24.28
C LEU A 71 2.24 7.13 -25.47
N ALA A 72 3.56 6.92 -25.46
CA ALA A 72 4.25 6.12 -26.48
C ALA A 72 3.90 4.61 -26.37
N HIS A 73 3.78 4.09 -25.15
CA HIS A 73 3.48 2.68 -24.87
C HIS A 73 2.34 2.57 -23.84
N PRO A 74 1.06 2.58 -24.28
CA PRO A 74 -0.10 2.60 -23.38
C PRO A 74 -0.19 1.46 -22.37
N ARG A 75 0.44 0.33 -22.69
CA ARG A 75 0.50 -0.87 -21.85
C ARG A 75 1.78 -0.99 -21.03
N LEU A 76 2.64 0.02 -20.99
CA LEU A 76 3.98 -0.05 -20.41
C LEU A 76 4.03 -0.79 -19.06
N ILE A 77 3.32 -0.29 -18.04
CA ILE A 77 3.27 -0.91 -16.71
C ILE A 77 2.44 -2.22 -16.73
N LEU A 78 1.43 -2.32 -17.60
CA LEU A 78 0.56 -3.50 -17.69
C LEU A 78 1.28 -4.72 -18.27
N ASP A 79 2.41 -4.51 -18.92
CA ASP A 79 3.28 -5.56 -19.46
C ASP A 79 4.48 -5.85 -18.53
N TRP A 80 4.62 -5.12 -17.41
CA TRP A 80 5.61 -5.43 -16.37
C TRP A 80 5.23 -6.70 -15.58
N PRO A 81 6.17 -7.30 -14.83
CA PRO A 81 5.87 -8.46 -14.00
C PRO A 81 4.71 -8.18 -13.06
N ARG A 82 3.87 -9.20 -12.84
CA ARG A 82 2.68 -9.12 -11.99
C ARG A 82 2.98 -8.51 -10.62
N ASP A 83 4.03 -8.98 -9.96
CA ASP A 83 4.38 -8.50 -8.62
C ASP A 83 4.74 -7.01 -8.61
N THR A 84 5.45 -6.54 -9.65
CA THR A 84 5.73 -5.12 -9.85
C THR A 84 4.44 -4.32 -10.01
N GLN A 85 3.47 -4.80 -10.80
CA GLN A 85 2.17 -4.14 -10.92
C GLN A 85 1.46 -4.02 -9.56
N LEU A 86 1.44 -5.11 -8.78
CA LEU A 86 0.82 -5.11 -7.46
C LEU A 86 1.51 -4.13 -6.49
N ILE A 87 2.84 -4.02 -6.52
CA ILE A 87 3.59 -3.07 -5.70
C ILE A 87 3.19 -1.62 -6.05
N LEU A 88 3.09 -1.30 -7.35
CA LEU A 88 2.73 0.03 -7.83
C LEU A 88 1.28 0.39 -7.51
N ILE A 89 0.34 -0.56 -7.63
CA ILE A 89 -1.08 -0.35 -7.32
C ILE A 89 -1.29 0.03 -5.84
N ARG A 90 -0.45 -0.48 -4.93
CA ARG A 90 -0.53 -0.18 -3.49
C ARG A 90 -0.11 1.24 -3.14
N GLN A 91 0.66 1.89 -4.00
CA GLN A 91 1.23 3.20 -3.69
C GLN A 91 0.18 4.31 -3.68
N GLU A 92 0.36 5.26 -2.77
CA GLU A 92 -0.46 6.48 -2.70
C GLU A 92 -0.50 7.22 -4.04
N GLN A 93 0.63 7.24 -4.77
CA GLN A 93 0.76 7.95 -6.05
C GLN A 93 0.18 7.17 -7.24
N ALA A 94 -0.44 6.00 -7.04
CA ALA A 94 -0.97 5.19 -8.12
C ALA A 94 -1.99 5.98 -8.96
N PRO A 95 -1.72 6.21 -10.27
CA PRO A 95 -2.57 7.05 -11.08
C PRO A 95 -3.96 6.40 -11.29
N ARG A 96 -4.98 7.24 -11.50
CA ARG A 96 -6.38 6.79 -11.59
C ARG A 96 -6.59 5.66 -12.61
N TRP A 97 -5.90 5.70 -13.74
CA TRP A 97 -6.00 4.64 -14.76
C TRP A 97 -5.48 3.28 -14.25
N LEU A 98 -4.43 3.28 -13.43
CA LEU A 98 -3.86 2.06 -12.84
C LEU A 98 -4.76 1.52 -11.74
N ARG A 99 -5.32 2.40 -10.91
CA ARG A 99 -6.36 2.04 -9.93
C ARG A 99 -7.59 1.43 -10.61
N ARG A 100 -8.06 2.04 -11.72
CA ARG A 100 -9.21 1.52 -12.48
C ARG A 100 -8.93 0.17 -13.12
N PHE A 101 -7.73 -0.01 -13.69
CA PHE A 101 -7.29 -1.31 -14.20
C PHE A 101 -7.33 -2.38 -13.11
N ALA A 102 -6.80 -2.08 -11.92
CA ALA A 102 -6.81 -3.02 -10.80
C ALA A 102 -8.23 -3.35 -10.31
N MET A 103 -9.13 -2.37 -10.28
CA MET A 103 -10.52 -2.54 -9.85
C MET A 103 -11.27 -3.58 -10.71
N THR A 104 -11.07 -3.54 -12.03
CA THR A 104 -11.77 -4.40 -13.00
C THR A 104 -11.01 -5.68 -13.35
N HIS A 105 -9.88 -5.95 -12.70
CA HIS A 105 -9.02 -7.06 -13.08
C HIS A 105 -9.65 -8.43 -12.74
N ALA A 106 -9.42 -9.45 -13.57
CA ALA A 106 -10.03 -10.77 -13.35
C ALA A 106 -9.47 -11.50 -12.10
N GLN A 107 -8.22 -11.23 -11.74
CA GLN A 107 -7.55 -11.83 -10.59
C GLN A 107 -7.71 -10.95 -9.34
N ALA A 108 -8.28 -11.50 -8.27
CA ALA A 108 -8.60 -10.80 -7.02
C ALA A 108 -7.40 -10.12 -6.34
N ASP A 109 -6.16 -10.59 -6.56
CA ASP A 109 -4.96 -10.00 -5.95
C ASP A 109 -4.76 -8.54 -6.35
N PHE A 110 -5.25 -8.12 -7.51
CA PHE A 110 -5.22 -6.73 -7.95
C PHE A 110 -6.16 -5.87 -7.10
N GLN A 111 -7.36 -6.37 -6.78
CA GLN A 111 -8.28 -5.72 -5.85
C GLN A 111 -7.77 -5.77 -4.41
N VAL A 112 -7.05 -6.82 -4.00
CA VAL A 112 -6.37 -6.86 -2.68
C VAL A 112 -5.28 -5.79 -2.60
N ALA A 113 -4.46 -5.64 -3.65
CA ALA A 113 -3.45 -4.58 -3.72
C ALA A 113 -4.11 -3.20 -3.70
N LEU A 114 -5.19 -3.02 -4.48
CA LEU A 114 -5.94 -1.77 -4.54
C LEU A 114 -6.61 -1.43 -3.19
N ALA A 115 -7.17 -2.41 -2.48
CA ALA A 115 -7.75 -2.22 -1.15
C ALA A 115 -6.73 -1.74 -0.10
N THR A 116 -5.44 -1.98 -0.33
CA THR A 116 -4.33 -1.50 0.51
C THR A 116 -3.95 -0.05 0.19
N ASN A 117 -4.32 0.47 -0.98
CA ASN A 117 -3.99 1.82 -1.39
C ASN A 117 -4.69 2.86 -0.47
N PRO A 118 -3.96 3.79 0.16
CA PRO A 118 -4.56 4.76 1.08
C PRO A 118 -5.53 5.71 0.38
N GLN A 119 -5.28 6.07 -0.89
CA GLN A 119 -6.07 7.04 -1.68
C GLN A 119 -7.24 6.39 -2.41
N LEU A 120 -7.84 5.36 -1.82
CA LEU A 120 -9.01 4.73 -2.41
C LEU A 120 -10.25 5.61 -2.17
N GLU A 121 -10.98 5.92 -3.24
CA GLU A 121 -12.19 6.74 -3.18
C GLU A 121 -13.30 6.02 -2.39
N ALA A 122 -14.21 6.75 -1.77
CA ALA A 122 -15.30 6.16 -0.98
C ALA A 122 -16.20 5.21 -1.79
N GLU A 123 -16.44 5.50 -3.06
CA GLU A 123 -17.21 4.65 -3.98
C GLU A 123 -16.47 3.33 -4.28
N ASP A 124 -15.16 3.40 -4.49
CA ASP A 124 -14.32 2.23 -4.72
C ASP A 124 -14.25 1.35 -3.47
N VAL A 125 -14.14 1.96 -2.27
CA VAL A 125 -14.23 1.24 -0.99
C VAL A 125 -15.56 0.52 -0.86
N ALA A 126 -16.68 1.20 -1.10
CA ALA A 126 -18.02 0.62 -1.03
C ALA A 126 -18.19 -0.55 -2.01
N THR A 127 -17.62 -0.42 -3.22
CA THR A 127 -17.59 -1.50 -4.22
C THR A 127 -16.81 -2.71 -3.72
N LEU A 128 -15.62 -2.50 -3.14
CA LEU A 128 -14.77 -3.59 -2.66
C LEU A 128 -15.31 -4.28 -1.39
N VAL A 129 -16.16 -3.63 -0.59
CA VAL A 129 -16.90 -4.27 0.51
C VAL A 129 -17.83 -5.37 0.01
N GLN A 130 -18.35 -5.27 -1.22
CA GLN A 130 -19.25 -6.26 -1.82
C GLN A 130 -18.51 -7.30 -2.68
N HIS A 131 -17.18 -7.27 -2.68
CA HIS A 131 -16.38 -8.15 -3.53
C HIS A 131 -16.54 -9.63 -3.14
N ASN A 132 -16.55 -10.54 -4.11
CA ASN A 132 -16.78 -11.98 -3.87
C ASN A 132 -15.67 -12.64 -3.02
N ALA A 133 -14.41 -12.27 -3.26
CA ALA A 133 -13.25 -12.75 -2.54
C ALA A 133 -13.19 -12.13 -1.13
N TRP A 134 -13.23 -12.98 -0.10
CA TRP A 134 -13.19 -12.54 1.29
C TRP A 134 -11.90 -11.80 1.63
N GLN A 135 -10.77 -12.12 0.98
CA GLN A 135 -9.48 -11.45 1.19
C GLN A 135 -9.53 -9.95 0.85
N VAL A 136 -10.32 -9.58 -0.16
CA VAL A 136 -10.52 -8.19 -0.56
C VAL A 136 -11.33 -7.47 0.52
N ARG A 137 -12.46 -8.07 0.95
CA ARG A 137 -13.31 -7.52 2.02
C ARG A 137 -12.56 -7.39 3.35
N ALA A 138 -11.73 -8.38 3.70
CA ALA A 138 -10.87 -8.37 4.88
C ALA A 138 -9.81 -7.26 4.82
N ARG A 139 -9.25 -6.99 3.64
CA ARG A 139 -8.34 -5.85 3.46
C ARG A 139 -9.06 -4.53 3.66
N ILE A 140 -10.28 -4.38 3.15
CA ILE A 140 -11.10 -3.19 3.43
C ILE A 140 -11.39 -3.07 4.93
N ALA A 141 -11.79 -4.16 5.59
CA ALA A 141 -12.09 -4.20 7.03
C ALA A 141 -10.96 -3.71 7.93
N SER A 142 -9.69 -3.83 7.50
CA SER A 142 -8.53 -3.35 8.25
C SER A 142 -8.16 -1.88 7.97
N ARG A 143 -8.88 -1.18 7.08
CA ARG A 143 -8.59 0.24 6.78
C ARG A 143 -8.94 1.15 7.96
N PRO A 144 -8.12 2.16 8.28
CA PRO A 144 -8.52 3.18 9.25
C PRO A 144 -9.71 3.99 8.72
N ASN A 145 -10.49 4.59 9.62
CA ASN A 145 -11.56 5.55 9.29
C ASN A 145 -12.63 5.01 8.33
N LEU A 146 -13.02 3.73 8.45
CA LEU A 146 -14.16 3.22 7.70
C LEU A 146 -15.47 3.85 8.21
N PRO A 147 -16.39 4.24 7.32
CA PRO A 147 -17.74 4.63 7.74
C PRO A 147 -18.40 3.55 8.58
N ALA A 148 -19.11 3.95 9.64
CA ALA A 148 -19.76 3.02 10.58
C ALA A 148 -20.72 2.04 9.87
N THR A 149 -21.41 2.50 8.82
CA THR A 149 -22.30 1.66 8.00
C THR A 149 -21.56 0.50 7.31
N LEU A 150 -20.33 0.74 6.85
CA LEU A 150 -19.49 -0.31 6.25
C LEU A 150 -18.91 -1.23 7.32
N ILE A 151 -18.57 -0.70 8.50
CA ILE A 151 -18.16 -1.51 9.66
C ILE A 151 -19.28 -2.47 10.05
N ASP A 152 -20.51 -1.98 10.21
CA ASP A 152 -21.67 -2.82 10.55
C ASP A 152 -21.92 -3.91 9.48
N THR A 153 -21.74 -3.56 8.20
CA THR A 153 -21.84 -4.51 7.08
C THR A 153 -20.78 -5.61 7.20
N LEU A 154 -19.52 -5.24 7.42
CA LEU A 154 -18.40 -6.19 7.52
C LEU A 154 -18.41 -6.98 8.84
N ALA A 155 -18.99 -6.44 9.91
CA ALA A 155 -19.23 -7.17 11.16
C ALA A 155 -20.26 -8.30 10.98
N ALA A 156 -21.09 -8.20 9.93
CA ALA A 156 -22.06 -9.21 9.53
C ALA A 156 -21.54 -10.14 8.42
N ASP A 157 -20.28 -9.99 7.98
CA ASP A 157 -19.75 -10.70 6.82
C ASP A 157 -19.88 -12.22 6.99
N PRO A 158 -20.26 -12.99 5.95
CA PRO A 158 -20.33 -14.44 6.04
C PRO A 158 -18.98 -15.09 6.42
N ASP A 159 -17.87 -14.49 6.00
CA ASP A 159 -16.53 -15.00 6.26
C ASP A 159 -16.00 -14.56 7.64
N TYR A 160 -15.61 -15.52 8.48
CA TYR A 160 -15.13 -15.23 9.82
C TYR A 160 -13.80 -14.47 9.83
N GLY A 161 -12.98 -14.61 8.78
CA GLY A 161 -11.72 -13.87 8.62
C GLY A 161 -11.97 -12.38 8.51
N VAL A 162 -12.96 -11.96 7.71
CA VAL A 162 -13.40 -10.56 7.62
C VAL A 162 -13.86 -10.06 8.99
N ARG A 163 -14.72 -10.83 9.68
CA ARG A 163 -15.21 -10.47 11.02
C ARG A 163 -14.10 -10.40 12.07
N MET A 164 -13.05 -11.21 11.97
CA MET A 164 -11.86 -11.11 12.84
C MET A 164 -11.13 -9.77 12.65
N TYR A 165 -10.97 -9.30 11.42
CA TYR A 165 -10.38 -7.97 11.18
C TYR A 165 -11.22 -6.85 11.77
N ILE A 166 -12.56 -6.95 11.70
CA ILE A 166 -13.46 -6.00 12.36
C ILE A 166 -13.33 -6.10 13.89
N ALA A 167 -13.25 -7.29 14.47
CA ALA A 167 -13.06 -7.50 15.91
C ALA A 167 -11.75 -6.88 16.44
N ALA A 168 -10.71 -6.84 15.60
CA ALA A 168 -9.40 -6.26 15.94
C ALA A 168 -9.37 -4.72 15.90
N ARG A 169 -10.48 -4.06 15.53
CA ARG A 169 -10.55 -2.60 15.44
C ARG A 169 -10.69 -1.95 16.81
N ALA A 170 -9.85 -0.96 17.07
CA ALA A 170 -9.96 -0.13 18.27
C ALA A 170 -11.12 0.87 18.22
N ASP A 171 -11.57 1.24 17.02
CA ASP A 171 -12.64 2.21 16.74
C ASP A 171 -14.02 1.56 16.52
N LEU A 172 -14.20 0.31 16.97
CA LEU A 172 -15.44 -0.43 16.74
C LEU A 172 -16.62 0.17 17.54
N PRO A 173 -17.77 0.49 16.92
CA PRO A 173 -18.94 1.00 17.63
C PRO A 173 -19.58 -0.09 18.50
N GLU A 174 -20.35 0.31 19.52
CA GLU A 174 -21.01 -0.61 20.46
C GLU A 174 -21.95 -1.62 19.76
N SER A 175 -22.59 -1.22 18.65
CA SER A 175 -23.38 -2.14 17.81
C SER A 175 -22.55 -3.32 17.29
N GLY A 176 -21.35 -3.02 16.81
CA GLY A 176 -20.39 -4.01 16.34
C GLY A 176 -19.87 -4.88 17.48
N ILE A 177 -19.51 -4.27 18.62
CA ILE A 177 -19.07 -5.01 19.82
C ILE A 177 -20.16 -5.99 20.28
N ALA A 178 -21.41 -5.53 20.41
CA ALA A 178 -22.53 -6.36 20.87
C ALA A 178 -22.82 -7.53 19.92
N ARG A 179 -22.71 -7.30 18.60
CA ARG A 179 -22.83 -8.35 17.58
C ARG A 179 -21.70 -9.38 17.73
N LEU A 180 -20.44 -8.92 17.71
CA LEU A 180 -19.29 -9.81 17.67
C LEU A 180 -19.05 -10.54 18.99
N ARG A 181 -19.55 -10.04 20.13
CA ARG A 181 -19.56 -10.79 21.40
C ARG A 181 -20.40 -12.07 21.32
N ARG A 182 -21.36 -12.12 20.39
CA ARG A 182 -22.21 -13.29 20.09
C ARG A 182 -21.86 -13.94 18.74
N ASP A 183 -20.69 -13.62 18.18
CA ASP A 183 -20.24 -14.21 16.92
C ASP A 183 -20.21 -15.73 17.02
N SER A 184 -20.45 -16.45 15.92
CA SER A 184 -20.35 -17.91 15.91
C SER A 184 -18.92 -18.41 16.11
N SER A 185 -17.92 -17.66 15.61
CA SER A 185 -16.51 -18.03 15.71
C SER A 185 -15.90 -17.67 17.06
N VAL A 186 -15.30 -18.65 17.73
CA VAL A 186 -14.56 -18.46 18.98
C VAL A 186 -13.41 -17.46 18.78
N PHE A 187 -12.70 -17.55 17.65
CA PHE A 187 -11.56 -16.68 17.35
C PHE A 187 -11.98 -15.20 17.26
N VAL A 188 -13.12 -14.92 16.61
CA VAL A 188 -13.67 -13.56 16.51
C VAL A 188 -13.97 -13.01 17.91
N ARG A 189 -14.63 -13.82 18.77
CA ARG A 189 -14.93 -13.41 20.16
C ARG A 189 -13.66 -13.14 20.97
N GLN A 190 -12.66 -14.01 20.86
CA GLN A 190 -11.37 -13.85 21.57
C GLN A 190 -10.60 -12.60 21.13
N VAL A 191 -10.53 -12.34 19.82
CA VAL A 191 -9.87 -11.14 19.28
C VAL A 191 -10.58 -9.87 19.76
N LEU A 192 -11.92 -9.86 19.76
CA LEU A 192 -12.70 -8.74 20.30
C LEU A 192 -12.37 -8.50 21.77
N GLU A 193 -12.41 -9.53 22.60
CA GLU A 193 -12.11 -9.42 24.04
C GLU A 193 -10.70 -8.88 24.31
N GLN A 194 -9.69 -9.36 23.57
CA GLN A 194 -8.32 -8.87 23.67
C GLN A 194 -8.21 -7.39 23.30
N THR A 195 -8.85 -7.00 22.20
CA THR A 195 -8.82 -5.60 21.71
C THR A 195 -9.49 -4.65 22.70
N GLN A 196 -10.64 -5.04 23.26
CA GLN A 196 -11.36 -4.24 24.26
C GLN A 196 -10.57 -4.08 25.57
N ARG A 197 -9.88 -5.14 26.03
CA ARG A 197 -9.00 -5.06 27.20
C ARG A 197 -7.82 -4.12 26.98
N ALA A 198 -7.19 -4.19 25.80
CA ALA A 198 -6.06 -3.32 25.47
C ALA A 198 -6.47 -1.84 25.40
N GLY A 199 -7.64 -1.54 24.82
CA GLY A 199 -8.19 -0.18 24.76
C GLY A 199 -8.46 0.42 26.14
N LEU A 200 -9.04 -0.36 27.06
CA LEU A 200 -9.28 0.07 28.44
C LEU A 200 -7.97 0.37 29.18
N ALA A 201 -6.96 -0.49 29.05
CA ALA A 201 -5.66 -0.27 29.69
C ALA A 201 -4.97 1.02 29.19
N ALA A 202 -5.01 1.28 27.88
CA ALA A 202 -4.47 2.51 27.29
C ALA A 202 -5.20 3.77 27.77
N PHE A 203 -6.53 3.70 27.92
CA PHE A 203 -7.34 4.81 28.43
C PHE A 203 -6.99 5.17 29.88
N PHE A 204 -6.83 4.18 30.78
CA PHE A 204 -6.45 4.42 32.17
C PHE A 204 -5.02 4.98 32.29
N LEU A 205 -4.06 4.51 31.49
CA LEU A 205 -2.70 5.07 31.46
C LEU A 205 -2.66 6.51 30.95
N GLY A 206 -3.48 6.84 29.95
CA GLY A 206 -3.63 8.21 29.43
C GLY A 206 -4.19 9.18 30.47
N LEU A 207 -5.22 8.77 31.22
CA LEU A 207 -5.81 9.58 32.30
C LEU A 207 -4.82 9.86 33.45
N CYS A 208 -3.94 8.90 33.77
CA CYS A 208 -2.90 9.10 34.78
C CYS A 208 -1.80 10.08 34.35
N LEU A 209 -1.56 10.25 33.04
CA LEU A 209 -0.55 11.17 32.49
C LEU A 209 -1.07 12.60 32.31
N LEU A 210 -2.37 12.78 32.06
CA LEU A 210 -3.01 14.10 31.92
C LEU A 210 -3.44 14.72 33.27
N GLY A 211 -3.41 13.95 34.36
CA GLY A 211 -3.78 14.41 35.71
C GLY A 211 -2.60 14.93 36.55
N ARG A 212 -1.47 15.31 35.94
CA ARG A 212 -0.30 15.87 36.62
C ARG A 212 0.00 17.30 36.18
#